data_AF-A0A6B3UN25-F1
#
_entry.id   AF-A0A6B3UN25-F1
#
_cell.length_a   1.000
_cell.length_b   1.000
_cell.length_c   1.000
_cell.angle_alpha   90.00
_cell.angle_beta   90.00
_cell.angle_gamma   90.00
#
_symmetry.space_group_name_H-M   'P 1'
#
loop_
_entity.id
_entity.type
_entity.pdbx_description
1 polymer ?
#
loop_
_entity_poly.entity_id
_entity_poly.type
_entity_poly.pdbx_seq_one_letter_code
_entity_poly.pdbx_strand_id
1 'polypeptide(L)'
;MSPPPIEQLSLWLLAPLLALMLMAAHEVGVQLRRFNLRRAKAKGVETQDEGFSGYAGAIMGLMALLIGFTFGMAMDRFNTRRTLVTEEALDIGAHYRRLLTMPEPQRTWLASALIQYLDTREAWSETSGRQQVAAEQAAEVTAQRLWLDSIAALSGKNAPPDAGAVLGTTETMLRAAGMRREAQTARVPVNVIRAMLVYAVIAAVFIGYGDKQGRRLLMPSTIQMVLLALAISLILDLDTAHTGVIRVDEGPLIRVVERVKTFEAKWRAGEIRPPTAPTAPSPSPAR
;
A
#
# COMPACT_ATOMS: atom_id res chain seq x y z
N MET A 1 22.64 19.08 16.01
CA MET A 1 21.42 19.48 15.26
C MET A 1 21.32 18.60 14.04
N SER A 2 20.62 17.48 14.17
CA SER A 2 20.33 16.56 13.07
C SER A 2 19.29 17.23 12.15
N PRO A 3 19.42 17.15 10.80
CA PRO A 3 18.44 17.74 9.91
C PRO A 3 17.04 17.12 10.14
N PRO A 4 15.95 17.91 9.98
CA PRO A 4 14.59 17.41 10.14
C PRO A 4 14.27 16.33 9.08
N PRO A 5 13.31 15.43 9.36
CA PRO A 5 13.08 14.23 8.56
C PRO A 5 12.47 14.56 7.18
N ILE A 6 13.23 14.26 6.13
CA ILE A 6 12.81 14.39 4.71
C ILE A 6 11.68 13.38 4.37
N GLU A 7 11.47 12.34 5.17
CA GLU A 7 10.48 11.28 4.90
C GLU A 7 9.05 11.61 5.36
N GLN A 8 8.90 12.59 6.25
CA GLN A 8 7.61 13.17 6.66
C GLN A 8 7.45 14.60 6.15
N LEU A 9 8.26 15.02 5.16
CA LEU A 9 7.97 16.19 4.32
C LEU A 9 6.79 15.85 3.38
N SER A 10 5.66 15.63 4.05
CA SER A 10 4.35 16.17 3.77
C SER A 10 3.89 16.00 2.33
N LEU A 11 3.20 14.90 2.11
CA LEU A 11 2.29 14.78 0.99
C LEU A 11 1.30 15.97 0.91
N TRP A 12 0.98 16.58 2.06
CA TRP A 12 0.27 17.86 2.17
C TRP A 12 1.02 19.06 1.56
N LEU A 13 2.36 19.08 1.55
CA LEU A 13 3.14 20.08 0.80
C LEU A 13 3.35 19.67 -0.66
N LEU A 14 3.20 18.38 -1.01
CA LEU A 14 3.41 17.89 -2.36
C LEU A 14 2.38 18.49 -3.34
N ALA A 15 1.09 18.48 -2.98
CA ALA A 15 0.05 19.11 -3.77
C ALA A 15 0.28 20.62 -4.03
N PRO A 16 0.51 21.48 -3.01
CA PRO A 16 0.79 22.90 -3.25
C PRO A 16 2.14 23.12 -3.94
N LEU A 17 3.16 22.30 -3.69
CA LEU A 17 4.43 22.38 -4.42
C LEU A 17 4.25 22.07 -5.91
N LEU A 18 3.49 21.01 -6.25
CA LEU A 18 3.12 20.70 -7.63
C LEU A 18 2.28 21.81 -8.25
N ALA A 19 1.31 22.36 -7.51
CA ALA A 19 0.50 23.47 -8.00
C ALA A 19 1.37 24.70 -8.31
N LEU A 20 2.30 25.06 -7.41
CA LEU A 20 3.25 26.15 -7.62
C LEU A 20 4.17 25.87 -8.81
N MET A 21 4.66 24.64 -8.97
CA MET A 21 5.47 24.22 -10.11
C MET A 21 4.69 24.39 -11.44
N LEU A 22 3.45 23.91 -11.49
CA LEU A 22 2.61 24.01 -12.68
C LEU A 22 2.20 25.46 -12.97
N MET A 23 1.94 26.26 -11.93
CA MET A 23 1.69 27.71 -12.07
C MET A 23 2.92 28.45 -12.60
N ALA A 24 4.12 28.11 -12.13
CA ALA A 24 5.37 28.68 -12.65
C ALA A 24 5.59 28.29 -14.11
N ALA A 25 5.35 27.03 -14.47
CA ALA A 25 5.41 26.54 -15.85
C ALA A 25 4.39 27.28 -16.75
N HIS A 26 3.16 27.47 -16.26
CA HIS A 26 2.16 28.27 -16.95
C HIS A 26 2.62 29.71 -17.18
N GLU A 27 3.16 30.37 -16.15
CA GLU A 27 3.65 31.75 -16.27
C GLU A 27 4.84 31.86 -17.25
N VAL A 28 5.71 30.84 -17.32
CA VAL A 28 6.74 30.75 -18.36
C VAL A 28 6.11 30.75 -19.76
N GLY A 29 5.01 30.01 -19.96
CA GLY A 29 4.22 30.05 -21.20
C GLY A 29 3.71 31.46 -21.55
N VAL A 30 3.13 32.14 -20.57
CA VAL A 30 2.64 33.52 -20.72
C VAL A 30 3.77 34.48 -21.09
N GLN A 31 4.94 34.34 -20.45
CA GLN A 31 6.12 35.14 -20.72
C GLN A 31 6.70 34.89 -22.12
N LEU A 32 6.76 33.63 -22.55
CA LEU A 32 7.17 33.26 -23.91
C LEU A 32 6.26 33.91 -24.95
N ARG A 33 4.94 33.89 -24.72
CA ARG A 33 3.98 34.58 -25.60
C ARG A 33 4.22 36.08 -25.63
N ARG A 34 4.39 36.71 -24.47
CA ARG A 34 4.70 38.16 -24.36
C ARG A 34 5.94 38.53 -25.16
N PHE A 35 7.00 37.74 -25.04
CA PHE A 35 8.25 37.94 -25.75
C PHE A 35 8.08 37.83 -27.27
N ASN A 36 7.37 36.79 -27.73
CA ASN A 36 7.10 36.56 -29.14
C ASN A 36 6.22 37.66 -29.76
N LEU A 37 5.16 38.09 -29.06
CA LEU A 37 4.28 39.18 -29.52
C LEU A 37 5.02 40.53 -29.60
N ARG A 38 5.88 40.84 -28.62
CA ARG A 38 6.72 42.06 -28.67
C ARG A 38 7.66 42.04 -29.87
N ARG A 39 8.28 40.89 -30.16
CA ARG A 39 9.14 40.71 -31.34
C ARG A 39 8.36 40.79 -32.65
N ALA A 40 7.18 40.19 -32.73
CA ALA A 40 6.33 40.22 -33.91
C ALA A 40 5.85 41.66 -34.21
N LYS A 41 5.40 42.39 -33.18
CA LYS A 41 5.02 43.80 -33.29
C LYS A 41 6.20 44.68 -33.74
N ALA A 42 7.40 44.45 -33.23
CA ALA A 42 8.61 45.15 -33.67
C ALA A 42 8.99 44.85 -35.13
N LYS A 43 8.56 43.70 -35.68
CA LYS A 43 8.74 43.30 -37.08
C LYS A 43 7.53 43.58 -37.97
N GLY A 44 6.47 44.20 -37.45
CA GLY A 44 5.23 44.45 -38.20
C GLY A 44 4.46 43.19 -38.63
N VAL A 45 4.73 42.03 -38.02
CA VAL A 45 4.08 40.76 -38.34
C VAL A 45 2.82 40.61 -37.48
N GLU A 46 1.68 40.41 -38.12
CA GLU A 46 0.42 40.08 -37.45
C GLU A 46 0.42 38.59 -37.09
N THR A 47 0.27 38.27 -35.81
CA THR A 47 0.24 36.88 -35.33
C THR A 47 -1.19 36.35 -35.36
N GLN A 48 -1.48 35.39 -36.24
CA GLN A 48 -2.73 34.64 -36.20
C GLN A 48 -2.66 33.52 -35.14
N ASP A 49 -3.64 33.48 -34.23
CA ASP A 49 -3.79 32.45 -33.18
C ASP A 49 -4.60 31.23 -33.68
N GLU A 50 -4.74 31.04 -35.00
CA GLU A 50 -5.60 30.00 -35.56
C GLU A 50 -5.10 28.59 -35.19
N GLY A 51 -5.99 27.73 -34.69
CA GLY A 51 -5.70 26.34 -34.34
C GLY A 51 -5.20 26.07 -32.92
N PHE A 52 -4.82 27.09 -32.13
CA PHE A 52 -4.27 26.89 -30.78
C PHE A 52 -5.22 26.09 -29.84
N SER A 53 -6.53 26.40 -29.89
CA SER A 53 -7.54 25.72 -29.06
C SER A 53 -7.63 24.22 -29.34
N GLY A 54 -7.49 23.80 -30.61
CA GLY A 54 -7.52 22.40 -31.00
C GLY A 54 -6.33 21.61 -30.44
N TYR A 55 -5.12 22.17 -30.53
CA TYR A 55 -3.93 21.55 -29.96
C TYR A 55 -3.97 21.50 -28.43
N ALA A 56 -4.47 22.56 -27.77
CA ALA A 56 -4.64 22.58 -26.32
C ALA A 56 -5.61 21.48 -25.85
N GLY A 57 -6.72 21.29 -26.56
CA GLY A 57 -7.66 20.20 -26.30
C GLY A 57 -7.02 18.82 -26.46
N ALA A 58 -6.26 18.60 -27.54
CA ALA A 58 -5.57 17.33 -27.78
C ALA A 58 -4.51 17.02 -26.70
N ILE A 59 -3.71 18.01 -26.30
CA ILE A 59 -2.71 17.88 -25.22
C ILE A 59 -3.39 17.55 -23.89
N MET A 60 -4.49 18.25 -23.56
CA MET A 60 -5.25 17.96 -22.33
C MET A 60 -5.96 16.60 -22.38
N GLY A 61 -6.43 16.17 -23.55
CA GLY A 61 -7.00 14.84 -23.74
C GLY A 61 -5.97 13.73 -23.46
N LEU A 62 -4.76 13.88 -23.99
CA LEU A 62 -3.67 12.93 -23.72
C LEU A 62 -3.19 13.00 -22.26
N MET A 63 -3.20 14.19 -21.63
CA MET A 63 -2.96 14.35 -20.20
C MET A 63 -3.97 13.55 -19.38
N ALA A 64 -5.27 13.73 -19.67
CA ALA A 64 -6.35 13.03 -18.97
C ALA A 64 -6.21 11.51 -19.11
N LEU A 65 -5.82 11.02 -20.30
CA LEU A 65 -5.56 9.61 -20.55
C LEU A 65 -4.37 9.10 -19.72
N LEU A 66 -3.27 9.86 -19.66
CA LEU A 66 -2.08 9.50 -18.89
C LEU A 66 -2.36 9.45 -17.38
N ILE A 67 -3.14 10.40 -16.87
CA ILE A 67 -3.66 10.41 -15.49
C ILE A 67 -4.53 9.19 -15.24
N GLY A 68 -5.45 8.86 -16.16
CA GLY A 68 -6.32 7.69 -16.03
C GLY A 68 -5.54 6.38 -15.91
N PHE A 69 -4.55 6.17 -16.78
CA PHE A 69 -3.72 4.96 -16.71
C PHE A 69 -2.83 4.90 -15.47
N THR A 70 -2.23 6.02 -15.07
CA THR A 70 -1.38 6.07 -13.87
C THR A 70 -2.18 5.89 -12.58
N PHE A 71 -3.37 6.49 -12.50
CA PHE A 71 -4.31 6.26 -11.41
C PHE A 71 -4.74 4.79 -11.33
N GLY A 72 -5.06 4.16 -12.48
CA GLY A 72 -5.39 2.74 -12.55
C GLY A 72 -4.28 1.84 -12.00
N MET A 73 -3.02 2.11 -12.37
CA MET A 73 -1.87 1.35 -11.84
C MET A 73 -1.68 1.56 -10.34
N ALA A 74 -1.78 2.80 -9.85
CA ALA A 74 -1.67 3.08 -8.41
C ALA A 74 -2.80 2.40 -7.61
N MET A 75 -4.03 2.43 -8.15
CA MET A 75 -5.19 1.77 -7.55
C MET A 75 -5.06 0.25 -7.51
N ASP A 76 -4.55 -0.37 -8.58
CA ASP A 76 -4.28 -1.81 -8.61
C ASP A 76 -3.29 -2.20 -7.51
N ARG A 77 -2.17 -1.47 -7.39
CA ARG A 77 -1.18 -1.68 -6.31
C ARG A 77 -1.79 -1.51 -4.92
N PHE A 78 -2.65 -0.51 -4.73
CA PHE A 78 -3.36 -0.30 -3.46
C PHE A 78 -4.27 -1.49 -3.13
N ASN A 79 -5.06 -1.96 -4.10
CA ASN A 79 -5.94 -3.10 -3.94
C ASN A 79 -5.16 -4.39 -3.68
N THR A 80 -4.05 -4.64 -4.37
CA THR A 80 -3.17 -5.78 -4.08
C THR A 80 -2.70 -5.76 -2.63
N ARG A 81 -2.18 -4.62 -2.15
CA ARG A 81 -1.74 -4.47 -0.75
C ARG A 81 -2.88 -4.77 0.23
N ARG A 82 -4.08 -4.24 -0.02
CA ARG A 82 -5.29 -4.49 0.79
C ARG A 82 -5.70 -5.96 0.82
N THR A 83 -5.71 -6.61 -0.34
CA THR A 83 -6.06 -8.02 -0.46
C THR A 83 -5.07 -8.88 0.32
N LEU A 84 -3.76 -8.62 0.20
CA LEU A 84 -2.73 -9.37 0.89
C LEU A 84 -2.82 -9.25 2.43
N VAL A 85 -3.27 -8.11 2.99
CA VAL A 85 -3.56 -8.01 4.44
C VAL A 85 -4.66 -9.00 4.85
N THR A 86 -5.70 -9.10 4.03
CA THR A 86 -6.84 -9.96 4.30
C THR A 86 -6.45 -11.43 4.16
N GLU A 87 -5.67 -11.77 3.13
CA GLU A 87 -5.15 -13.13 2.90
C GLU A 87 -4.26 -13.57 4.07
N GLU A 88 -3.30 -12.76 4.49
CA GLU A 88 -2.45 -13.09 5.64
C GLU A 88 -3.30 -13.32 6.91
N ALA A 89 -4.30 -12.47 7.16
CA ALA A 89 -5.18 -12.64 8.31
C ALA A 89 -6.00 -13.95 8.25
N LEU A 90 -6.47 -14.33 7.06
CA LEU A 90 -7.18 -15.60 6.86
C LEU A 90 -6.25 -16.80 7.07
N ASP A 91 -5.02 -16.74 6.56
CA ASP A 91 -4.03 -17.80 6.67
C ASP A 91 -3.56 -17.99 8.11
N ILE A 92 -3.35 -16.91 8.88
CA ILE A 92 -3.11 -16.97 10.33
C ILE A 92 -4.26 -17.71 11.03
N GLY A 93 -5.50 -17.35 10.71
CA GLY A 93 -6.67 -17.99 11.31
C GLY A 93 -6.79 -19.47 10.94
N ALA A 94 -6.47 -19.83 9.70
CA ALA A 94 -6.46 -21.22 9.24
C ALA A 94 -5.36 -22.04 9.91
N HIS A 95 -4.15 -21.48 10.00
CA HIS A 95 -3.03 -22.09 10.68
C HIS A 95 -3.33 -22.33 12.17
N TYR A 96 -3.89 -21.33 12.88
CA TYR A 96 -4.26 -21.50 14.29
C TYR A 96 -5.31 -22.61 14.50
N ARG A 97 -6.35 -22.68 13.66
CA ARG A 97 -7.32 -23.79 13.72
C ARG A 97 -6.67 -25.15 13.48
N ARG A 98 -5.66 -25.20 12.61
CA ARG A 98 -4.91 -26.44 12.37
C ARG A 98 -4.02 -26.81 13.55
N LEU A 99 -3.44 -25.83 14.25
CA LEU A 99 -2.72 -26.07 15.50
C LEU A 99 -3.63 -26.69 16.56
N LEU A 100 -4.91 -26.31 16.65
CA LEU A 100 -5.85 -26.89 17.61
C LEU A 100 -6.10 -28.40 17.42
N THR A 101 -5.76 -28.98 16.26
CA THR A 101 -5.89 -30.43 16.03
C THR A 101 -4.64 -31.20 16.48
N MET A 102 -3.59 -30.52 16.92
CA MET A 102 -2.37 -31.15 17.43
C MET A 102 -2.55 -31.74 18.82
N PRO A 103 -1.90 -32.87 19.12
CA PRO A 103 -1.81 -33.36 20.49
C PRO A 103 -0.93 -32.44 21.35
N GLU A 104 -1.14 -32.51 22.66
CA GLU A 104 -0.20 -31.94 23.62
C GLU A 104 1.07 -32.83 23.72
N PRO A 105 2.27 -32.25 23.93
CA PRO A 105 2.55 -30.83 24.21
C PRO A 105 2.80 -29.95 22.97
N GLN A 106 2.82 -30.53 21.76
CA GLN A 106 3.18 -29.82 20.53
C GLN A 106 2.25 -28.63 20.25
N ARG A 107 0.94 -28.81 20.49
CA ARG A 107 -0.07 -27.75 20.36
C ARG A 107 0.30 -26.51 21.17
N THR A 108 0.57 -26.67 22.47
CA THR A 108 0.89 -25.55 23.36
C THR A 108 2.21 -24.88 23.01
N TRP A 109 3.22 -25.64 22.63
CA TRP A 109 4.52 -25.09 22.23
C TRP A 109 4.39 -24.24 20.97
N LEU A 110 3.78 -24.79 19.90
CA LEU A 110 3.63 -24.08 18.62
C LEU A 110 2.66 -22.89 18.74
N ALA A 111 1.59 -22.99 19.53
CA ALA A 111 0.71 -21.84 19.80
C ALA A 111 1.46 -20.69 20.50
N SER A 112 2.41 -21.01 21.39
CA SER A 112 3.25 -19.99 22.05
C SER A 112 4.23 -19.34 21.09
N ALA A 113 4.82 -20.12 20.17
CA ALA A 113 5.68 -19.59 19.11
C ALA A 113 4.89 -18.70 18.13
N LEU A 114 3.67 -19.11 17.78
CA LEU A 114 2.77 -18.31 16.94
C LEU A 114 2.44 -16.97 17.61
N ILE A 115 2.11 -16.94 18.90
CA ILE A 115 1.82 -15.67 19.60
C ILE A 115 3.02 -14.72 19.56
N GLN A 116 4.24 -15.22 19.79
CA GLN A 116 5.45 -14.39 19.71
C GLN A 116 5.64 -13.80 18.30
N TYR A 117 5.38 -14.59 17.26
CA TYR A 117 5.37 -14.09 15.89
C TYR A 117 4.30 -13.02 15.68
N LEU A 118 3.07 -13.26 16.14
CA LEU A 118 1.96 -12.31 16.00
C LEU A 118 2.22 -10.99 16.73
N ASP A 119 2.88 -11.00 17.89
CA ASP A 119 3.26 -9.77 18.60
C ASP A 119 4.20 -8.90 17.76
N THR A 120 5.23 -9.48 17.16
CA THR A 120 6.14 -8.74 16.27
C THR A 120 5.46 -8.30 14.98
N ARG A 121 4.47 -9.07 14.52
CA ARG A 121 3.75 -8.79 13.29
C ARG A 121 2.76 -7.64 13.45
N GLU A 122 2.04 -7.61 14.57
CA GLU A 122 1.18 -6.50 14.98
C GLU A 122 2.00 -5.21 15.14
N ALA A 123 3.13 -5.27 15.84
CA ALA A 123 4.04 -4.13 15.99
C ALA A 123 4.53 -3.59 14.63
N TRP A 124 4.82 -4.47 13.66
CA TRP A 124 5.19 -4.03 12.31
C TRP A 124 4.06 -3.32 11.58
N SER A 125 2.81 -3.78 11.70
CA SER A 125 1.64 -3.13 11.10
C SER A 125 1.35 -1.75 11.69
N GLU A 126 1.67 -1.52 12.96
CA GLU A 126 1.47 -0.23 13.64
C GLU A 126 2.61 0.77 13.40
N THR A 127 3.77 0.28 12.97
CA THR A 127 4.99 1.09 12.84
C THR A 127 5.09 1.75 11.46
N SER A 128 5.68 2.95 11.40
CA SER A 128 5.95 3.64 10.13
C SER A 128 7.31 4.36 10.17
N GLY A 129 7.91 4.58 8.99
CA GLY A 129 9.18 5.31 8.86
C GLY A 129 10.38 4.52 9.41
N ARG A 130 11.33 5.19 10.07
CA ARG A 130 12.60 4.55 10.51
C ARG A 130 12.45 3.35 11.45
N GLN A 131 11.39 3.31 12.26
CA GLN A 131 11.14 2.18 13.16
C GLN A 131 10.66 0.93 12.39
N GLN A 132 10.18 1.09 11.16
CA GLN A 132 9.63 0.00 10.36
C GLN A 132 10.68 -1.05 10.02
N VAL A 133 11.91 -0.62 9.74
CA VAL A 133 13.02 -1.56 9.44
C VAL A 133 13.33 -2.46 10.64
N ALA A 134 13.34 -1.89 11.85
CA ALA A 134 13.56 -2.67 13.07
C ALA A 134 12.40 -3.64 13.36
N ALA A 135 11.16 -3.18 13.18
CA ALA A 135 9.98 -4.04 13.34
C ALA A 135 9.94 -5.18 12.30
N GLU A 136 10.37 -4.90 11.07
CA GLU A 136 10.45 -5.90 9.99
C GLU A 136 11.50 -6.97 10.29
N GLN A 137 12.67 -6.56 10.79
CA GLN A 137 13.71 -7.49 11.24
C GLN A 137 13.22 -8.37 12.39
N ALA A 138 12.51 -7.79 13.37
CA ALA A 138 11.95 -8.54 14.49
C ALA A 138 10.92 -9.58 14.01
N ALA A 139 10.03 -9.20 13.08
CA ALA A 139 9.03 -10.11 12.50
C ALA A 139 9.67 -11.23 11.67
N GLU A 140 10.75 -10.95 10.95
CA GLU A 140 11.48 -11.96 10.18
C GLU A 140 12.17 -12.98 11.11
N VAL A 141 12.78 -12.53 12.20
CA VAL A 141 13.43 -13.41 13.18
C VAL A 141 12.41 -14.34 13.84
N THR A 142 11.27 -13.82 14.26
CA THR A 142 10.20 -14.65 14.87
C THR A 142 9.53 -15.58 13.86
N ALA A 143 9.38 -15.17 12.60
CA ALA A 143 8.91 -16.04 11.51
C ALA A 143 9.85 -17.24 11.29
N GLN A 144 11.15 -16.99 11.20
CA GLN A 144 12.16 -18.05 11.05
C GLN A 144 12.20 -18.97 12.26
N ARG A 145 12.10 -18.41 13.47
CA ARG A 145 12.02 -19.20 14.70
C ARG A 145 10.78 -20.08 14.72
N LEU A 146 9.60 -19.55 14.37
CA LEU A 146 8.36 -20.31 14.29
C LEU A 146 8.48 -21.48 13.29
N TRP A 147 9.09 -21.24 12.13
CA TRP A 147 9.35 -22.30 11.15
C TRP A 147 10.27 -23.40 11.71
N LEU A 148 11.39 -23.04 12.35
CA LEU A 148 12.32 -23.99 12.93
C LEU A 148 11.69 -24.79 14.08
N ASP A 149 10.94 -24.13 14.96
CA ASP A 149 10.20 -24.78 16.04
C ASP A 149 9.14 -25.75 15.48
N SER A 150 8.50 -25.39 14.36
CA SER A 150 7.52 -26.24 13.68
C SER A 150 8.17 -27.49 13.08
N ILE A 151 9.31 -27.36 12.41
CA ILE A 151 10.08 -28.51 11.92
C ILE A 151 10.51 -29.39 13.09
N ALA A 152 11.05 -28.80 14.16
CA ALA A 152 11.53 -29.56 15.32
C ALA A 152 10.41 -30.32 16.04
N ALA A 153 9.21 -29.72 16.15
CA ALA A 153 8.06 -30.33 16.82
C ALA A 153 7.37 -31.42 15.98
N LEU A 154 7.42 -31.29 14.65
CA LEU A 154 6.56 -32.06 13.74
C LEU A 154 7.32 -32.99 12.79
N SER A 155 8.66 -32.97 12.80
CA SER A 155 9.48 -33.86 11.97
C SER A 155 9.99 -35.05 12.79
N GLY A 156 9.97 -36.25 12.20
CA GLY A 156 10.58 -37.44 12.78
C GLY A 156 9.67 -38.67 12.73
N LYS A 157 10.18 -39.80 13.25
CA LYS A 157 9.48 -41.10 13.23
C LYS A 157 8.17 -41.12 14.01
N ASN A 158 8.01 -40.21 14.97
CA ASN A 158 6.84 -40.11 15.86
C ASN A 158 5.99 -38.86 15.58
N ALA A 159 6.07 -38.31 14.37
CA ALA A 159 5.27 -37.15 13.99
C ALA A 159 3.76 -37.47 14.09
N PRO A 160 2.93 -36.55 14.61
CA PRO A 160 1.48 -36.70 14.59
C PRO A 160 0.96 -36.89 13.15
N PRO A 161 -0.15 -37.63 12.93
CA PRO A 161 -0.70 -37.85 11.58
C PRO A 161 -0.97 -36.55 10.80
N ASP A 162 -1.28 -35.47 11.51
CA ASP A 162 -1.62 -34.16 10.97
C ASP A 162 -0.40 -33.21 10.79
N ALA A 163 0.82 -33.66 11.11
CA ALA A 163 2.04 -32.86 11.10
C ALA A 163 2.29 -32.13 9.77
N GLY A 164 2.18 -32.83 8.64
CA GLY A 164 2.40 -32.25 7.32
C GLY A 164 1.43 -31.12 6.97
N ALA A 165 0.19 -31.20 7.46
CA ALA A 165 -0.80 -30.15 7.22
C ALA A 165 -0.56 -28.91 8.11
N VAL A 166 -0.06 -29.09 9.33
CA VAL A 166 0.37 -27.94 10.15
C VAL A 166 1.58 -27.26 9.51
N LEU A 167 2.58 -28.03 9.04
CA LEU A 167 3.73 -27.47 8.32
C LEU A 167 3.30 -26.69 7.07
N GLY A 168 2.40 -27.27 6.26
CA GLY A 168 1.89 -26.59 5.06
C GLY A 168 1.09 -25.30 5.35
N THR A 169 0.30 -25.27 6.43
CA THR A 169 -0.39 -24.03 6.85
C THR A 169 0.58 -23.00 7.45
N THR A 170 1.65 -23.44 8.11
CA THR A 170 2.73 -22.56 8.59
C THR A 170 3.43 -21.89 7.42
N GLU A 171 3.84 -22.66 6.42
CA GLU A 171 4.46 -22.16 5.20
C GLU A 171 3.55 -21.19 4.45
N THR A 172 2.27 -21.55 4.30
CA THR A 172 1.28 -20.70 3.62
C THR A 172 1.12 -19.34 4.30
N MET A 173 1.01 -19.33 5.64
CA MET A 173 0.94 -18.11 6.43
C MET A 173 2.20 -17.25 6.29
N LEU A 174 3.39 -17.85 6.38
CA LEU A 174 4.67 -17.13 6.24
C LEU A 174 4.87 -16.60 4.81
N ARG A 175 4.43 -17.35 3.79
CA ARG A 175 4.43 -16.90 2.39
C ARG A 175 3.50 -15.69 2.21
N ALA A 176 2.31 -15.70 2.80
CA ALA A 176 1.41 -14.54 2.75
C ALA A 176 2.05 -13.28 3.38
N ALA A 177 2.75 -13.44 4.51
CA ALA A 177 3.52 -12.37 5.13
C ALA A 177 4.63 -11.84 4.21
N GLY A 178 5.37 -12.73 3.54
CA GLY A 178 6.39 -12.39 2.54
C GLY A 178 5.81 -11.63 1.34
N MET A 179 4.67 -12.08 0.79
CA MET A 179 3.99 -11.39 -0.32
C MET A 179 3.58 -9.97 0.06
N ARG A 180 3.08 -9.74 1.29
CA ARG A 180 2.78 -8.38 1.77
C ARG A 180 4.03 -7.51 1.82
N ARG A 181 5.15 -8.05 2.30
CA ARG A 181 6.43 -7.34 2.38
C ARG A 181 6.89 -6.90 0.98
N GLU A 182 6.85 -7.80 0.00
CA GLU A 182 7.21 -7.45 -1.38
C GLU A 182 6.27 -6.38 -1.95
N ALA A 183 4.96 -6.50 -1.73
CA ALA A 183 3.96 -5.56 -2.20
C ALA A 183 4.11 -4.13 -1.62
N GLN A 184 4.79 -3.95 -0.48
CA GLN A 184 5.09 -2.62 0.05
C GLN A 184 6.16 -1.86 -0.74
N THR A 185 7.05 -2.59 -1.42
CA THR A 185 8.09 -2.00 -2.26
C THR A 185 7.62 -1.78 -3.69
N ALA A 186 6.51 -2.43 -4.08
CA ALA A 186 5.94 -2.33 -5.41
C ALA A 186 5.31 -0.94 -5.64
N ARG A 187 5.85 -0.22 -6.63
CA ARG A 187 5.41 1.12 -7.03
C ARG A 187 5.09 1.18 -8.52
N VAL A 188 4.40 2.24 -8.94
CA VAL A 188 4.31 2.62 -10.36
C VAL A 188 5.74 2.86 -10.89
N PRO A 189 6.10 2.32 -12.07
CA PRO A 189 7.43 2.51 -12.61
C PRO A 189 7.82 3.99 -12.68
N VAL A 190 9.00 4.33 -12.14
CA VAL A 190 9.47 5.72 -12.02
C VAL A 190 9.48 6.45 -13.37
N ASN A 191 9.72 5.72 -14.47
CA ASN A 191 9.67 6.25 -15.83
C ASN A 191 8.28 6.80 -16.20
N VAL A 192 7.21 6.14 -15.77
CA VAL A 192 5.83 6.57 -16.05
C VAL A 192 5.51 7.84 -15.27
N ILE A 193 5.86 7.88 -13.98
CA ILE A 193 5.68 9.09 -13.15
C ILE A 193 6.46 10.27 -13.74
N ARG A 194 7.73 10.05 -14.13
CA ARG A 194 8.55 11.08 -14.77
C ARG A 194 7.93 11.58 -16.07
N ALA A 195 7.48 10.67 -16.93
CA ALA A 195 6.81 11.03 -18.17
C ALA A 195 5.56 11.87 -17.91
N MET A 196 4.74 11.49 -16.93
CA MET A 196 3.55 12.25 -16.53
C MET A 196 3.87 13.65 -16.02
N LEU A 197 4.89 13.81 -15.17
CA LEU A 197 5.32 15.11 -14.67
C LEU A 197 5.87 16.00 -15.80
N VAL A 198 6.71 15.45 -16.68
CA VAL A 198 7.23 16.20 -17.83
C VAL A 198 6.09 16.62 -18.76
N TYR A 199 5.15 15.72 -19.03
CA TYR A 199 3.97 16.00 -19.84
C TYR A 199 3.12 17.11 -19.20
N ALA A 200 3.00 17.14 -17.88
CA ALA A 200 2.27 18.16 -17.14
C ALA A 200 2.90 19.54 -17.21
N VAL A 201 4.23 19.61 -17.07
CA VAL A 201 4.96 20.86 -17.25
C VAL A 201 4.81 21.39 -18.67
N ILE A 202 4.96 20.52 -19.69
CA ILE A 202 4.80 20.92 -21.10
C ILE A 202 3.37 21.41 -21.36
N ALA A 203 2.36 20.69 -20.88
CA ALA A 203 0.96 21.08 -21.02
C ALA A 203 0.67 22.42 -20.34
N ALA A 204 1.21 22.66 -19.14
CA ALA A 204 1.06 23.93 -18.42
C ALA A 204 1.70 25.10 -19.18
N VAL A 205 2.94 24.94 -19.67
CA VAL A 205 3.61 25.95 -20.52
C VAL A 205 2.79 26.23 -21.79
N PHE A 206 2.31 25.17 -22.46
CA PHE A 206 1.53 25.32 -23.69
C PHE A 206 0.26 26.12 -23.44
N ILE A 207 -0.51 25.78 -22.40
CA ILE A 207 -1.74 26.49 -22.03
C ILE A 207 -1.45 27.95 -21.67
N GLY A 208 -0.39 28.21 -20.90
CA GLY A 208 0.02 29.58 -20.58
C GLY A 208 0.38 30.40 -21.82
N TYR A 209 0.97 29.77 -22.83
CA TYR A 209 1.25 30.43 -24.12
C TYR A 209 -0.02 30.85 -24.87
N GLY A 210 -1.13 30.15 -24.66
CA GLY A 210 -2.43 30.47 -25.27
C GLY A 210 -3.19 31.63 -24.64
N ASP A 211 -2.82 32.02 -23.42
CA ASP A 211 -3.65 32.89 -22.58
C ASP A 211 -3.57 34.35 -23.03
N LYS A 212 -4.72 34.95 -23.42
CA LYS A 212 -4.78 36.26 -24.09
C LYS A 212 -4.76 37.41 -23.07
N GLN A 213 -3.84 38.36 -23.25
CA GLN A 213 -3.77 39.57 -22.41
C GLN A 213 -5.00 40.46 -22.64
N GLY A 214 -5.84 40.63 -21.61
CA GLY A 214 -6.93 41.62 -21.61
C GLY A 214 -8.17 41.23 -20.81
N ARG A 215 -8.47 39.93 -20.68
CA ARG A 215 -9.47 39.41 -19.72
C ARG A 215 -8.71 38.55 -18.72
N ARG A 216 -8.49 39.08 -17.51
CA ARG A 216 -8.05 38.30 -16.35
C ARG A 216 -9.14 37.27 -16.01
N LEU A 217 -9.26 36.23 -16.81
CA LEU A 217 -9.80 34.95 -16.39
C LEU A 217 -8.64 34.21 -15.68
N LEU A 218 -8.04 34.86 -14.68
CA LEU A 218 -7.05 34.21 -13.81
C LEU A 218 -7.66 32.99 -13.12
N MET A 219 -9.00 32.95 -12.97
CA MET A 219 -9.69 31.83 -12.34
C MET A 219 -9.58 30.51 -13.15
N PRO A 220 -10.03 30.39 -14.41
CA PRO A 220 -10.02 29.11 -15.12
C PRO A 220 -8.65 28.42 -15.23
N SER A 221 -7.60 29.14 -15.65
CA SER A 221 -6.27 28.55 -15.84
C SER A 221 -5.60 28.18 -14.51
N THR A 222 -5.74 29.00 -13.46
CA THR A 222 -5.23 28.63 -12.12
C THR A 222 -5.99 27.46 -11.52
N ILE A 223 -7.33 27.43 -11.61
CA ILE A 223 -8.15 26.31 -11.15
C ILE A 223 -7.70 25.02 -11.86
N GLN A 224 -7.46 25.08 -13.17
CA GLN A 224 -6.98 23.92 -13.93
C GLN A 224 -5.61 23.41 -13.44
N MET A 225 -4.65 24.30 -13.15
CA MET A 225 -3.35 23.89 -12.61
C MET A 225 -3.47 23.28 -11.21
N VAL A 226 -4.36 23.83 -10.37
CA VAL A 226 -4.65 23.27 -9.04
C VAL A 226 -5.30 21.89 -9.15
N LEU A 227 -6.29 21.72 -10.02
CA LEU A 227 -6.96 20.43 -10.24
C LEU A 227 -5.97 19.38 -10.79
N LEU A 228 -5.09 19.77 -11.72
CA LEU A 228 -4.06 18.89 -12.26
C LEU A 228 -3.04 18.48 -11.18
N ALA A 229 -2.58 19.44 -10.37
CA ALA A 229 -1.70 19.17 -9.23
C ALA A 229 -2.37 18.25 -8.22
N LEU A 230 -3.65 18.46 -7.93
CA LEU A 230 -4.44 17.62 -7.03
C LEU A 230 -4.53 16.18 -7.56
N ALA A 231 -4.88 16.00 -8.84
CA ALA A 231 -4.97 14.68 -9.46
C ALA A 231 -3.62 13.93 -9.42
N ILE A 232 -2.52 14.60 -9.78
CA ILE A 232 -1.18 14.02 -9.72
C ILE A 232 -0.80 13.69 -8.27
N SER A 233 -1.09 14.58 -7.31
CA SER A 233 -0.79 14.34 -5.90
C SER A 233 -1.56 13.13 -5.34
N LEU A 234 -2.82 12.95 -5.76
CA LEU A 234 -3.63 11.80 -5.37
C LEU A 234 -3.07 10.48 -5.91
N ILE A 235 -2.59 10.48 -7.16
CA ILE A 235 -1.92 9.30 -7.74
C ILE A 235 -0.67 8.95 -6.94
N LEU A 236 0.14 9.95 -6.59
CA LEU A 236 1.36 9.75 -5.79
C LEU A 236 1.06 9.32 -4.36
N ASP A 237 -0.02 9.81 -3.75
CA ASP A 237 -0.50 9.34 -2.45
C ASP A 237 -0.83 7.84 -2.51
N LEU A 238 -1.65 7.48 -3.49
CA LEU A 238 -2.16 6.13 -3.65
C LEU A 238 -1.05 5.12 -3.96
N ASP A 239 -0.03 5.53 -4.72
CA ASP A 239 1.14 4.72 -5.05
C ASP A 239 2.04 4.44 -3.83
N THR A 240 1.88 5.18 -2.73
CA THR A 240 2.77 5.05 -1.57
C THR A 240 2.24 4.06 -0.54
N ALA A 241 3.13 3.22 0.02
CA ALA A 241 2.78 2.09 0.89
C ALA A 241 2.32 2.50 2.31
N HIS A 242 3.09 3.36 2.98
CA HIS A 242 2.85 3.75 4.39
C HIS A 242 2.88 5.25 4.65
N THR A 243 3.44 6.03 3.74
CA THR A 243 3.50 7.48 3.86
C THR A 243 2.44 8.08 2.96
N GLY A 244 1.33 8.52 3.54
CA GLY A 244 0.19 9.01 2.77
C GLY A 244 -1.05 9.26 3.62
N VAL A 245 -2.05 9.88 3.01
CA VAL A 245 -3.39 10.05 3.59
C VAL A 245 -4.20 8.77 3.37
N ILE A 246 -4.11 8.18 2.18
CA ILE A 246 -4.76 6.91 1.86
C ILE A 246 -3.87 5.76 2.35
N ARG A 247 -4.31 5.08 3.41
CA ARG A 247 -3.62 3.93 3.99
C ARG A 247 -4.43 2.67 3.84
N VAL A 248 -3.73 1.54 3.78
CA VAL A 248 -4.38 0.23 3.80
C VAL A 248 -4.90 -0.04 5.22
N ASP A 249 -6.11 -0.59 5.31
CA ASP A 249 -6.70 -0.99 6.59
C ASP A 249 -6.02 -2.25 7.12
N GLU A 250 -5.35 -2.13 8.26
CA GLU A 250 -4.73 -3.25 9.01
C GLU A 250 -5.74 -4.01 9.88
N GLY A 251 -7.00 -3.57 9.93
CA GLY A 251 -8.07 -4.15 10.74
C GLY A 251 -8.24 -5.67 10.62
N PRO A 252 -8.16 -6.31 9.43
CA PRO A 252 -8.23 -7.76 9.33
C PRO A 252 -7.16 -8.49 10.15
N LEU A 253 -5.92 -7.99 10.12
CA LEU A 253 -4.80 -8.57 10.85
C LEU A 253 -5.01 -8.40 12.37
N ILE A 254 -5.29 -7.17 12.82
CA ILE A 254 -5.50 -6.86 14.23
C ILE A 254 -6.61 -7.75 14.82
N ARG A 255 -7.73 -7.88 14.10
CA ARG A 255 -8.87 -8.73 14.53
C ARG A 255 -8.53 -10.22 14.58
N VAL A 256 -7.62 -10.74 13.74
CA VAL A 256 -7.23 -12.16 13.86
C VAL A 256 -6.24 -12.37 15.00
N VAL A 257 -5.29 -11.44 15.19
CA VAL A 257 -4.32 -11.49 16.28
C VAL A 257 -5.04 -11.46 17.63
N GLU A 258 -5.95 -10.51 17.83
CA GLU A 258 -6.75 -10.40 19.04
C GLU A 258 -7.57 -11.67 19.31
N ARG A 259 -8.19 -12.24 18.26
CA ARG A 259 -8.98 -13.46 18.36
C ARG A 259 -8.14 -14.66 18.76
N VAL A 260 -6.96 -14.84 18.16
CA VAL A 260 -6.03 -15.92 18.48
C VAL A 260 -5.54 -15.79 19.93
N LYS A 261 -5.09 -14.60 20.34
CA LYS A 261 -4.62 -14.32 21.70
C LYS A 261 -5.73 -14.57 22.74
N THR A 262 -6.94 -14.07 22.48
CA THR A 262 -8.10 -14.23 23.38
C THR A 262 -8.50 -15.69 23.50
N PHE A 263 -8.58 -16.42 22.38
CA PHE A 263 -8.92 -17.84 22.42
C PHE A 263 -7.87 -18.65 23.17
N GLU A 264 -6.58 -18.43 22.91
CA GLU A 264 -5.50 -19.15 23.58
C GLU A 264 -5.47 -18.85 25.09
N ALA A 265 -5.76 -17.62 25.51
CA ALA A 265 -5.88 -17.28 26.92
C ALA A 265 -7.02 -18.06 27.61
N LYS A 266 -8.20 -18.11 26.99
CA LYS A 266 -9.35 -18.89 27.50
C LYS A 266 -9.11 -20.39 27.50
N TRP A 267 -8.41 -20.91 26.47
CA TRP A 267 -7.99 -22.30 26.40
C TRP A 267 -7.07 -22.66 27.58
N ARG A 268 -6.04 -21.83 27.84
CA ARG A 268 -5.10 -22.03 28.97
C ARG A 268 -5.78 -21.91 30.34
N ALA A 269 -6.79 -21.05 30.46
CA ALA A 269 -7.62 -20.95 31.65
C ALA A 269 -8.58 -22.15 31.83
N GLY A 270 -8.72 -23.00 30.82
CA GLY A 270 -9.63 -24.15 30.84
C GLY A 270 -11.11 -23.80 30.62
N GLU A 271 -11.41 -22.55 30.23
CA GLU A 271 -12.77 -22.06 29.97
C GLU A 271 -13.36 -22.65 28.68
N ILE A 272 -12.49 -22.98 27.72
CA ILE A 272 -12.86 -23.58 26.44
C ILE A 272 -12.11 -24.89 26.29
N ARG A 273 -12.85 -25.99 26.13
CA ARG A 273 -12.30 -27.32 25.82
C ARG A 273 -13.00 -27.90 24.58
N PRO A 274 -12.31 -28.70 23.78
CA PRO A 274 -12.96 -29.42 22.69
C PRO A 274 -13.97 -30.40 23.32
N PRO A 275 -15.11 -30.66 22.67
CA PRO A 275 -16.04 -31.67 23.14
C PRO A 275 -15.29 -33.00 23.28
N THR A 276 -15.34 -33.61 24.46
CA THR A 276 -14.78 -34.95 24.67
C THR A 276 -15.47 -35.90 23.70
N ALA A 277 -14.70 -36.77 23.03
CA ALA A 277 -15.27 -37.80 22.16
C ALA A 277 -16.40 -38.55 22.91
N PRO A 278 -17.54 -38.84 22.25
CA PRO A 278 -18.62 -39.57 22.90
C PRO A 278 -18.06 -40.89 23.44
N THR A 279 -18.17 -41.09 24.75
CA THR A 279 -17.85 -42.36 25.40
C THR A 279 -18.62 -43.45 24.68
N ALA A 280 -17.90 -44.47 24.17
CA ALA A 280 -18.53 -45.63 23.55
C ALA A 280 -19.63 -46.19 24.48
N PRO A 281 -20.80 -46.58 23.95
CA PRO A 281 -21.86 -47.13 24.77
C PRO A 281 -21.34 -48.36 25.51
N SER A 282 -21.56 -48.38 26.83
CA SER A 282 -21.20 -49.50 27.70
C SER A 282 -21.75 -50.80 27.10
N PRO A 283 -20.96 -51.89 27.04
CA PRO A 283 -21.47 -53.16 26.53
C PRO A 283 -22.71 -53.55 27.35
N SER A 284 -23.84 -53.70 26.65
CA SER A 284 -25.09 -54.15 27.26
C SER A 284 -24.84 -55.50 27.95
N PRO A 285 -25.27 -55.70 29.20
CA PRO A 285 -25.11 -57.00 29.85
C PRO A 285 -25.87 -58.04 29.04
N ALA A 286 -25.15 -59.06 28.57
CA ALA A 286 -25.73 -60.20 27.87
C ALA A 286 -26.86 -60.80 28.73
N ARG A 287 -28.07 -60.87 28.17
CA ARG A 287 -29.16 -61.69 28.68
C ARG A 287 -29.12 -63.05 28.03
#